data_AF-N1TZY5-F1
#
_entry.id   AF-N1TZY5-F1
#
_cell.length_a   1.000
_cell.length_b   1.000
_cell.length_c   1.000
_cell.angle_alpha   90.00
_cell.angle_beta   90.00
_cell.angle_gamma   90.00
#
_symmetry.space_group_name_H-M   'P 1'
#
loop_
_entity.id
_entity.type
_entity.pdbx_description
1 polymer ?
#
loop_
_entity_poly.entity_id
_entity_poly.type
_entity_poly.pdbx_seq_one_letter_code
_entity_poly.pdbx_strand_id
1 'polypeptide(L)'
;MPGLLEQIVFPIFLFWFCGLTLLLFRSDFEFVWKIIFVFVFVFYFFQYFPELKTSYERLTVGYPVEIISWIYGMGKGFYFFLLFLWPTALFRIFYSASPHAGKSLVKALVSATLIYWC
;
A
#
# COMPACT_ATOMS: atom_id res chain seq x y z
N MET A 1 19.54 -9.75 -4.21
CA MET A 1 18.64 -8.57 -4.09
C MET A 1 17.47 -8.98 -3.20
N PRO A 2 17.04 -8.13 -2.25
CA PRO A 2 15.92 -8.45 -1.36
C PRO A 2 14.64 -8.71 -2.15
N GLY A 3 13.79 -9.62 -1.65
CA GLY A 3 12.50 -9.96 -2.26
C GLY A 3 11.54 -8.77 -2.25
N LEU A 4 10.52 -8.78 -3.11
CA LEU A 4 9.54 -7.68 -3.21
C LEU A 4 8.90 -7.34 -1.85
N LEU A 5 8.52 -8.36 -1.09
CA LEU A 5 7.92 -8.22 0.25
C LEU A 5 8.86 -7.45 1.20
N GLU A 6 10.13 -7.83 1.26
CA GLU A 6 11.11 -7.16 2.11
C GLU A 6 11.30 -5.68 1.72
N GLN A 7 11.17 -5.36 0.44
CA GLN A 7 11.30 -3.98 -0.06
C GLN A 7 10.09 -3.09 0.28
N ILE A 8 8.88 -3.67 0.37
CA ILE A 8 7.64 -2.89 0.52
C ILE A 8 7.06 -2.90 1.93
N VAL A 9 7.32 -3.93 2.73
CA VAL A 9 6.70 -4.11 4.05
C VAL A 9 7.01 -2.91 4.95
N PHE A 10 8.30 -2.57 5.12
CA PHE A 10 8.70 -1.47 5.99
C PHE A 10 8.10 -0.11 5.62
N PRO A 11 8.21 0.39 4.36
CA PRO A 11 7.61 1.68 4.00
C PRO A 11 6.08 1.68 4.09
N ILE A 12 5.41 0.56 3.80
CA ILE A 12 3.95 0.43 3.98
C ILE A 12 3.56 0.56 5.46
N PHE A 13 4.26 -0.14 6.36
CA PHE A 13 4.00 -0.05 7.79
C PHE A 13 4.28 1.35 8.34
N LEU A 14 5.31 2.03 7.84
CA LEU A 14 5.62 3.41 8.25
C LEU A 14 4.50 4.36 7.82
N PHE A 15 4.03 4.26 6.57
CA PHE A 15 2.89 5.04 6.09
C PHE A 15 1.59 4.73 6.85
N TRP A 16 1.32 3.46 7.10
CA TRP A 16 0.14 3.02 7.84
C TRP A 16 0.19 3.49 9.30
N PHE A 17 1.35 3.42 9.96
CA PHE A 17 1.51 3.92 11.32
C PHE A 17 1.23 5.42 11.42
N CYS A 18 1.71 6.23 10.46
CA CYS A 18 1.37 7.65 10.36
C CYS A 18 -0.14 7.86 10.18
N GLY A 19 -0.77 7.12 9.26
CA GLY A 19 -2.22 7.22 9.02
C GLY A 19 -3.05 6.79 10.24
N LEU A 20 -2.62 5.75 10.94
CA LEU A 20 -3.26 5.27 12.16
C LEU A 20 -3.16 6.31 13.28
N THR A 21 -1.99 6.93 13.45
CA THR A 21 -1.79 8.02 14.41
C THR A 21 -2.76 9.16 14.13
N LEU A 22 -2.87 9.60 12.87
CA LEU A 22 -3.83 10.64 12.46
C LEU A 22 -5.29 10.23 12.74
N LEU A 23 -5.65 8.97 12.47
CA LEU A 23 -6.99 8.44 12.72
C LEU A 23 -7.33 8.43 14.21
N LEU A 24 -6.37 8.12 15.09
CA LEU A 24 -6.58 8.14 16.53
C LEU A 24 -6.90 9.55 17.05
N PHE A 25 -6.26 10.58 16.50
CA PHE A 25 -6.51 11.99 16.86
C PHE A 25 -7.81 12.57 16.29
N ARG A 26 -8.44 11.92 15.31
CA ARG A 26 -9.69 12.40 14.72
C ARG A 26 -10.86 12.26 15.69
N SER A 27 -11.42 13.36 16.17
CA SER A 27 -12.55 13.37 17.12
C SER A 27 -13.82 12.74 16.56
N ASP A 28 -14.08 12.92 15.27
CA ASP A 28 -15.35 12.54 14.63
C ASP A 28 -15.45 11.03 14.33
N PHE A 29 -14.39 10.27 14.62
CA PHE A 29 -14.31 8.86 14.31
C PHE A 29 -14.63 8.02 15.54
N GLU A 30 -15.58 7.08 15.41
CA GLU A 30 -16.05 6.31 16.56
C GLU A 30 -14.91 5.49 17.19
N PHE A 31 -14.94 5.41 18.51
CA PHE A 31 -13.89 4.77 19.29
C PHE A 31 -13.74 3.27 18.97
N VAL A 32 -14.84 2.57 18.69
CA VAL A 32 -14.82 1.14 18.33
C VAL A 32 -13.99 0.90 17.07
N TRP A 33 -14.19 1.73 16.03
CA TRP A 33 -13.42 1.59 14.79
C TRP A 33 -11.95 1.89 14.99
N LYS A 34 -11.59 2.88 15.82
CA LYS A 34 -10.18 3.14 16.18
C LYS A 34 -9.51 1.91 16.77
N ILE A 35 -10.19 1.24 17.70
CA ILE A 35 -9.69 0.00 18.30
C ILE A 35 -9.50 -1.08 17.24
N ILE A 36 -10.49 -1.30 16.37
CA ILE A 36 -10.41 -2.29 15.30
C ILE A 36 -9.20 -2.02 14.39
N PHE A 37 -8.98 -0.77 13.96
CA PHE A 37 -7.83 -0.40 13.14
C PHE A 37 -6.49 -0.68 13.83
N VAL A 38 -6.39 -0.41 15.13
CA VAL A 38 -5.20 -0.74 15.93
C VAL A 38 -4.98 -2.24 15.98
N PHE A 39 -6.02 -3.03 16.25
CA PHE A 39 -5.90 -4.49 16.27
C PHE A 39 -5.44 -5.05 14.92
N VAL A 40 -6.07 -4.61 13.83
CA VAL A 40 -5.68 -5.03 12.48
C VAL A 40 -4.21 -4.68 12.21
N PHE A 41 -3.79 -3.46 12.54
CA PHE A 41 -2.39 -3.05 12.42
C PHE A 41 -1.44 -3.98 13.21
N VAL A 42 -1.77 -4.29 14.47
CA VAL A 42 -0.97 -5.16 15.33
C VAL A 42 -0.88 -6.58 14.78
N PHE A 43 -1.99 -7.16 14.30
CA PHE A 43 -1.98 -8.50 13.68
C PHE A 43 -1.06 -8.54 12.46
N TYR A 44 -1.19 -7.56 11.57
CA TYR A 44 -0.32 -7.45 10.41
C TYR A 44 1.14 -7.25 10.82
N PHE A 45 1.41 -6.43 11.85
CA PHE A 45 2.76 -6.20 12.36
C PHE A 45 3.43 -7.50 12.80
N PHE A 46 2.71 -8.35 13.54
CA PHE A 46 3.24 -9.65 13.95
C PHE A 46 3.40 -10.61 12.78
N GLN A 47 2.45 -10.62 11.83
CA GLN A 47 2.52 -11.47 10.65
C GLN A 47 3.76 -11.16 9.78
N TYR A 48 4.10 -9.89 9.62
CA TYR A 48 5.23 -9.42 8.80
C TYR A 48 6.47 -9.03 9.62
N PHE A 49 6.54 -9.48 10.88
CA PHE A 49 7.64 -9.17 11.77
C PHE A 49 9.02 -9.61 11.24
N PRO A 50 9.17 -10.81 10.63
CA PRO A 50 10.46 -11.23 10.05
C PRO A 50 10.96 -10.28 8.96
N GLU A 51 10.08 -9.82 8.07
CA GLU A 51 10.38 -8.90 7.01
C GLU A 51 10.73 -7.50 7.56
N LEU A 52 9.98 -7.03 8.55
CA LEU A 52 10.27 -5.75 9.24
C LEU A 52 11.65 -5.77 9.90
N LYS A 53 12.00 -6.85 10.59
CA LYS A 53 13.32 -7.02 11.23
C LYS A 53 14.44 -7.00 10.19
N THR A 54 14.28 -7.76 9.11
CA THR A 54 15.29 -7.85 8.05
C THR A 54 15.49 -6.50 7.35
N SER A 55 14.40 -5.77 7.07
CA SER A 55 14.49 -4.43 6.47
C SER A 55 15.10 -3.41 7.42
N TYR A 56 14.84 -3.51 8.72
CA TYR A 56 15.48 -2.68 9.74
C TYR A 56 16.99 -2.95 9.83
N GLU A 57 17.42 -4.22 9.82
CA GLU A 57 18.84 -4.58 9.81
C GLU A 57 19.56 -3.98 8.58
N ARG A 58 18.97 -4.08 7.38
CA ARG A 58 19.53 -3.46 6.17
C ARG A 58 19.60 -1.93 6.25
N LEU A 59 18.60 -1.30 6.85
CA LEU A 59 18.59 0.14 7.07
C LEU A 59 19.77 0.60 7.94
N THR A 60 20.12 -0.17 8.98
CA THR A 60 21.25 0.14 9.87
C THR A 60 22.62 -0.02 9.20
N VAL A 61 22.72 -0.88 8.17
CA VAL A 61 23.96 -1.13 7.43
C VAL A 61 24.16 -0.11 6.30
N GLY A 62 23.08 0.33 5.64
CA GLY A 62 23.19 1.19 4.47
C GLY A 62 21.90 1.95 4.15
N TYR A 63 21.64 3.03 4.89
CA TYR A 63 20.41 3.82 4.77
C TYR A 63 20.06 4.30 3.34
N PRO A 64 20.99 4.81 2.50
CA PRO A 64 20.61 5.37 1.20
C PRO A 64 20.18 4.27 0.23
N VAL A 65 20.87 3.14 0.28
CA VAL A 65 20.63 2.00 -0.61
C VAL A 65 19.29 1.35 -0.29
N GLU A 66 18.95 1.22 1.00
CA GLU A 66 17.68 0.65 1.41
C GLU A 66 16.49 1.56 1.06
N ILE A 67 16.63 2.89 1.19
CA ILE A 67 15.58 3.83 0.75
C ILE A 67 15.30 3.72 -0.75
N ILE A 68 16.35 3.63 -1.59
CA ILE A 68 16.19 3.44 -3.03
C ILE A 68 15.50 2.08 -3.33
N SER A 69 15.90 1.04 -2.59
CA SER A 69 15.28 -0.29 -2.66
C SER A 69 13.78 -0.25 -2.33
N TRP A 70 13.37 0.54 -1.34
CA TRP A 70 11.97 0.77 -1.00
C TRP A 70 11.19 1.47 -2.11
N ILE A 71 11.74 2.54 -2.69
CA ILE A 71 11.10 3.26 -3.80
C ILE A 71 10.89 2.31 -4.99
N TYR A 72 11.91 1.52 -5.34
CA TYR A 72 11.82 0.54 -6.42
C TYR A 72 10.82 -0.58 -6.10
N GLY A 73 10.81 -1.07 -4.86
CA GLY A 73 9.86 -2.05 -4.38
C GLY A 73 8.42 -1.55 -4.46
N MET A 74 8.17 -0.33 -3.98
CA MET A 74 6.86 0.32 -4.01
C MET A 74 6.34 0.52 -5.43
N GLY A 75 7.21 0.91 -6.37
CA GLY A 75 6.87 0.98 -7.79
C GLY A 75 6.41 -0.37 -8.35
N LYS A 76 7.21 -1.43 -8.15
CA LYS A 76 6.83 -2.79 -8.57
C LYS A 76 5.53 -3.25 -7.89
N GLY A 77 5.39 -2.97 -6.59
CA GLY A 77 4.18 -3.30 -5.82
C GLY A 77 2.94 -2.60 -6.36
N PHE A 78 3.05 -1.33 -6.74
CA PHE A 78 1.98 -0.58 -7.39
C PHE A 78 1.59 -1.20 -8.73
N TYR A 79 2.56 -1.64 -9.53
CA TYR A 79 2.28 -2.32 -10.79
C TYR A 79 1.59 -3.67 -10.60
N PHE A 80 2.02 -4.47 -9.61
CA PHE A 80 1.30 -5.70 -9.24
C PHE A 80 -0.12 -5.40 -8.75
N PHE A 81 -0.31 -4.32 -7.99
CA PHE A 81 -1.64 -3.90 -7.57
C PHE A 81 -2.52 -3.51 -8.76
N LEU A 82 -1.98 -2.78 -9.74
CA LEU A 82 -2.68 -2.48 -11.00
C LEU A 82 -3.08 -3.75 -11.74
N LEU A 83 -2.21 -4.76 -11.81
CA LEU A 83 -2.52 -6.05 -12.44
C LEU A 83 -3.77 -6.70 -11.83
N PHE A 84 -3.97 -6.62 -10.52
CA PHE A 84 -5.19 -7.12 -9.86
C PHE A 84 -6.38 -6.16 -9.99
N LEU A 85 -6.12 -4.86 -10.07
CA LEU A 85 -7.17 -3.85 -10.26
C LEU A 85 -7.80 -3.91 -11.65
N TRP A 86 -7.06 -4.24 -12.70
CA TRP A 86 -7.60 -4.27 -14.06
C TRP A 86 -8.79 -5.24 -14.23
N PRO A 87 -8.71 -6.52 -13.82
CA PRO A 87 -9.86 -7.44 -13.88
C PRO A 87 -11.03 -7.01 -12.99
N THR A 88 -10.75 -6.54 -11.77
CA THR A 88 -11.80 -6.12 -10.83
C THR A 88 -12.51 -4.85 -11.30
N ALA A 89 -11.77 -3.96 -11.96
CA ALA A 89 -12.29 -2.79 -12.65
C ALA A 89 -13.23 -3.16 -13.79
N LEU A 90 -12.84 -4.12 -14.65
CA LEU A 90 -13.69 -4.60 -15.73
C LEU A 90 -15.02 -5.12 -15.18
N PHE A 91 -14.98 -5.97 -14.15
CA PHE A 91 -16.19 -6.47 -13.50
C PHE A 91 -17.08 -5.32 -13.00
N ARG A 92 -16.48 -4.33 -12.33
CA ARG A 92 -17.22 -3.17 -11.83
C ARG A 92 -17.86 -2.36 -12.97
N ILE A 93 -17.12 -2.12 -14.04
CA ILE A 93 -17.58 -1.36 -15.22
C ILE A 93 -18.77 -2.04 -15.89
N PHE A 94 -18.73 -3.37 -16.05
CA PHE A 94 -19.79 -4.12 -16.72
C PHE A 94 -21.04 -4.30 -15.87
N TYR A 95 -20.91 -4.54 -14.56
CA TYR A 95 -22.04 -4.97 -13.73
C TYR A 95 -22.62 -3.91 -12.79
N SER A 96 -21.87 -2.86 -12.46
CA SER A 96 -22.22 -2.01 -11.30
C SER A 96 -21.90 -0.52 -11.42
N ALA A 97 -21.13 -0.12 -12.42
CA ALA A 97 -20.73 1.28 -12.57
C ALA A 97 -21.75 2.06 -13.39
N SER A 98 -22.07 3.29 -12.96
CA SER A 98 -22.72 4.26 -13.83
C SER A 98 -21.77 4.64 -14.99
N PRO A 99 -22.29 5.11 -16.14
CA PRO A 99 -21.45 5.50 -17.29
C PRO A 99 -20.34 6.50 -16.93
N HIS A 100 -20.61 7.40 -15.98
CA HIS A 100 -19.64 8.38 -15.49
C HIS A 100 -18.58 7.74 -14.59
N ALA A 101 -18.98 6.88 -13.65
CA ALA A 101 -18.05 6.19 -12.76
C ALA A 101 -17.13 5.23 -13.52
N GLY A 102 -17.65 4.50 -14.50
CA GLY A 102 -16.84 3.63 -15.37
C GLY A 102 -15.79 4.41 -16.16
N LYS A 103 -16.19 5.51 -16.80
CA LYS A 103 -15.27 6.36 -17.58
C LYS A 103 -14.20 7.00 -16.70
N SER A 104 -14.54 7.46 -15.49
CA SER A 104 -13.58 8.03 -14.54
C SER A 104 -12.58 6.98 -14.07
N LEU A 105 -13.05 5.77 -13.75
CA LEU A 105 -12.22 4.66 -13.29
C LEU A 105 -11.24 4.17 -14.37
N VAL A 106 -11.70 4.06 -15.62
CA VAL A 106 -10.81 3.74 -16.77
C VAL A 106 -9.74 4.81 -16.94
N LYS A 107 -10.11 6.10 -16.92
CA LYS A 107 -9.12 7.19 -17.02
C LYS A 107 -8.08 7.11 -15.93
N ALA A 108 -8.50 6.88 -14.68
CA ALA A 108 -7.58 6.75 -13.56
C ALA A 108 -6.61 5.57 -13.73
N LEU A 109 -7.10 4.39 -14.13
CA LEU A 109 -6.27 3.20 -14.34
C LEU A 109 -5.29 3.36 -15.51
N VAL A 110 -5.74 3.94 -16.63
CA VAL A 110 -4.88 4.23 -17.77
C VAL A 110 -3.81 5.24 -17.38
N SER A 111 -4.17 6.36 -16.74
CA SER A 111 -3.20 7.36 -16.26
C SER A 111 -2.20 6.76 -15.28
N ALA A 112 -2.65 5.97 -14.30
CA ALA A 112 -1.78 5.28 -13.35
C ALA A 112 -0.79 4.32 -14.04
N THR A 113 -1.27 3.58 -15.06
CA THR A 113 -0.44 2.65 -15.82
C THR A 113 0.59 3.39 -16.68
N LEU A 114 0.19 4.48 -17.33
CA LEU A 114 1.08 5.31 -18.13
C LEU A 114 2.16 6.00 -17.27
N ILE A 115 1.79 6.54 -16.10
CA ILE A 115 2.74 7.15 -15.16
C ILE A 115 3.80 6.13 -14.72
N TYR A 116 3.42 4.86 -14.55
CA TYR A 116 4.37 3.82 -14.20
C TYR A 116 5.29 3.41 -15.38
N TRP A 117 4.82 3.53 -16.62
CA TRP A 117 5.60 3.20 -17.82
C TRP A 117 6.54 4.32 -18.30
N CYS A 118 6.28 5.57 -17.90
CA CYS A 118 7.13 6.72 -18.16
C CYS A 118 8.36 6.74 -17.24
#